data_AF-A0A940LZD8-F1
#
_entry.id   AF-A0A940LZD8-F1
#
_cell.length_a   1.000
_cell.length_b   1.000
_cell.length_c   1.000
_cell.angle_alpha   90.00
_cell.angle_beta   90.00
_cell.angle_gamma   90.00
#
_symmetry.space_group_name_H-M   'P 1'
#
loop_
_entity.id
_entity.type
_entity.pdbx_description
1 polymer ?
#
loop_
_entity_poly.entity_id
_entity_poly.type
_entity_poly.pdbx_seq_one_letter_code
_entity_poly.pdbx_strand_id
1 'polypeptide(L)'
;MIRTVLMLATLLAAVPAQAQPGDRAQKVEKAQKIQSPEAFRDDMVARAHAILPEAILTPKSDDPLAVGFRRESGDADGEGLMNFHRIYAYCLNASDEDCDGAKREFLSKITRKLPEARAEDLRLMVRDQQYLDYVKTLEAQAKTDKGPLAYYEPLGGGLYAFLAIDSPDAIAVAGAGALEKLKMTREVAWALALRQTRAILPDLPKGGELAKAAAAYQDQEYLASLLIDLAAWEKIAIAAGPDLFVTAVSDQFVFVGLLPDGPNLDDFAKTVRDDCKAQQRCISPHIFRFRDGHWVAVR
;
A
#
# COMPACT_ATOMS: atom_id res chain seq x y z
N MET A 1 5.04 -15.52 60.30
CA MET A 1 6.25 -14.82 59.85
C MET A 1 6.89 -15.63 58.75
N ILE A 2 6.60 -15.31 57.48
CA ILE A 2 7.26 -15.91 56.33
C ILE A 2 7.69 -14.74 55.45
N ARG A 3 9.00 -14.59 55.27
CA ARG A 3 9.64 -13.58 54.43
C ARG A 3 9.41 -13.92 52.96
N THR A 4 8.64 -13.10 52.25
CA THR A 4 8.58 -13.12 50.79
C THR A 4 9.72 -12.26 50.25
N VAL A 5 10.68 -12.91 49.61
CA VAL A 5 11.80 -12.26 48.90
C VAL A 5 11.25 -11.68 47.59
N LEU A 6 11.39 -10.37 47.44
CA LEU A 6 11.06 -9.60 46.25
C LEU A 6 12.16 -9.86 45.20
N MET A 7 11.89 -10.71 44.20
CA MET A 7 12.72 -10.82 43.00
C MET A 7 12.28 -9.75 42.00
N LEU A 8 13.12 -8.73 41.83
CA LEU A 8 13.10 -7.82 40.69
C LEU A 8 13.43 -8.66 39.43
N ALA A 9 12.42 -8.97 38.63
CA ALA A 9 12.62 -9.59 37.33
C ALA A 9 12.80 -8.49 36.27
N THR A 10 14.05 -8.26 35.89
CA THR A 10 14.42 -7.50 34.68
C THR A 10 13.94 -8.30 33.47
N LEU A 11 12.78 -7.93 32.90
CA LEU A 11 12.37 -8.43 31.58
C LEU A 11 13.26 -7.78 30.52
N LEU A 12 14.41 -8.40 30.24
CA LEU A 12 14.99 -8.38 28.90
C LEU A 12 14.13 -9.32 28.05
N ALA A 13 13.17 -8.75 27.31
CA ALA A 13 12.57 -9.47 26.21
C ALA A 13 13.71 -9.85 25.24
N ALA A 14 13.92 -11.15 25.05
CA ALA A 14 14.76 -11.65 23.99
C ALA A 14 14.12 -11.23 22.66
N VAL A 15 14.59 -10.11 22.12
CA VAL A 15 14.41 -9.76 20.72
C VAL A 15 14.98 -10.95 19.93
N PRO A 16 14.22 -11.58 19.01
CA PRO A 16 14.80 -12.59 18.13
C PRO A 16 16.02 -11.94 17.48
N ALA A 17 17.17 -12.62 17.52
CA ALA A 17 18.44 -12.12 17.01
C ALA A 17 18.20 -11.50 15.63
N GLN A 18 18.13 -10.17 15.59
CA GLN A 18 18.16 -9.44 14.35
C GLN A 18 19.45 -9.86 13.69
N ALA A 19 19.35 -10.35 12.45
CA ALA A 19 20.52 -10.58 11.61
C ALA A 19 21.44 -9.36 11.77
N GLN A 20 22.69 -9.61 12.18
CA GLN A 20 23.62 -8.53 12.48
C GLN A 20 23.65 -7.55 11.29
N PRO A 21 23.53 -6.23 11.52
CA PRO A 21 23.60 -5.22 10.46
C PRO A 21 24.91 -5.26 9.64
N GLY A 22 25.90 -6.06 10.05
CA GLY A 22 27.21 -6.18 9.42
C GLY A 22 27.24 -6.97 8.11
N ASP A 23 26.30 -7.89 7.85
CA ASP A 23 26.41 -8.78 6.68
C ASP A 23 25.71 -8.23 5.41
N ARG A 24 24.85 -7.20 5.56
CA ARG A 24 24.25 -6.48 4.41
C ARG A 24 25.16 -5.38 3.84
N ALA A 25 26.11 -4.88 4.62
CA ALA A 25 26.93 -3.72 4.25
C ALA A 25 28.13 -4.06 3.33
N GLN A 26 28.51 -5.33 3.19
CA GLN A 26 29.69 -5.73 2.38
C GLN A 26 29.37 -6.25 0.96
N LYS A 27 28.12 -6.13 0.48
CA LYS A 27 27.72 -6.54 -0.88
C LYS A 27 27.34 -5.39 -1.82
N VAL A 28 27.82 -4.17 -1.55
CA VAL A 28 27.58 -3.00 -2.41
C VAL A 28 28.86 -2.61 -3.15
N GLU A 29 29.35 -3.46 -4.05
CA GLU A 29 30.49 -3.07 -4.90
C GLU A 29 30.44 -3.68 -6.32
N LYS A 30 29.25 -3.70 -6.91
CA LYS A 30 29.12 -3.55 -8.36
C LYS A 30 28.09 -2.47 -8.60
N ALA A 31 28.54 -1.32 -9.11
CA ALA A 31 27.65 -0.30 -9.64
C ALA A 31 26.74 -0.97 -10.67
N GLN A 32 25.49 -1.16 -10.30
CA GLN A 32 24.49 -1.81 -11.12
C GLN A 32 24.36 -1.00 -12.41
N LYS A 33 24.32 -1.66 -13.57
CA LYS A 33 24.14 -0.97 -14.83
C LYS A 33 22.69 -0.51 -14.91
N ILE A 34 22.44 0.72 -14.43
CA ILE A 34 21.14 1.38 -14.51
C ILE A 34 20.71 1.36 -15.98
N GLN A 35 19.66 0.60 -16.28
CA GLN A 35 19.05 0.59 -17.61
C GLN A 35 18.36 1.93 -17.81
N SER A 36 18.40 2.49 -19.03
CA SER A 36 17.53 3.63 -19.34
C SER A 36 16.06 3.19 -19.25
N PRO A 37 15.12 4.12 -19.03
CA PRO A 37 13.69 3.81 -19.01
C PRO A 37 13.23 3.02 -20.26
N GLU A 38 13.73 3.38 -21.44
CA GLU A 38 13.41 2.72 -22.71
C GLU A 38 13.96 1.30 -22.76
N ALA A 39 15.23 1.09 -22.37
CA ALA A 39 15.83 -0.24 -22.33
C ALA A 39 15.09 -1.15 -21.33
N PHE A 40 14.65 -0.60 -20.20
CA PHE A 40 13.83 -1.32 -19.24
C PHE A 40 12.45 -1.68 -19.81
N ARG A 41 11.78 -0.73 -20.47
CA ARG A 41 10.50 -0.96 -21.15
C ARG A 41 10.63 -2.07 -22.19
N ASP A 42 11.66 -2.03 -23.03
CA ASP A 42 11.84 -2.99 -24.11
C ASP A 42 12.06 -4.41 -23.57
N ASP A 43 12.82 -4.57 -22.47
CA ASP A 43 12.93 -5.84 -21.73
C ASP A 43 11.57 -6.32 -21.20
N MET A 44 10.79 -5.43 -20.57
CA MET A 44 9.46 -5.77 -20.05
C MET A 44 8.46 -6.13 -21.16
N VAL A 45 8.51 -5.43 -22.30
CA VAL A 45 7.68 -5.72 -23.49
C VAL A 45 8.03 -7.08 -24.07
N ALA A 46 9.32 -7.39 -24.22
CA ALA A 46 9.75 -8.70 -24.73
C ALA A 46 9.28 -9.84 -23.83
N ARG A 47 9.39 -9.68 -22.51
CA ARG A 47 8.88 -10.65 -21.52
C ARG A 47 7.37 -10.76 -21.53
N ALA A 48 6.65 -9.64 -21.64
CA ALA A 48 5.19 -9.64 -21.75
C ALA A 48 4.72 -10.37 -23.01
N HIS A 49 5.36 -10.13 -24.15
CA HIS A 49 5.05 -10.80 -25.41
C HIS A 49 5.33 -12.31 -25.36
N ALA A 50 6.36 -12.74 -24.62
CA ALA A 50 6.61 -14.16 -24.39
C ALA A 50 5.51 -14.85 -23.55
N ILE A 51 4.80 -14.10 -22.70
CA ILE A 51 3.69 -14.60 -21.87
C ILE A 51 2.35 -14.51 -22.60
N LEU A 52 2.14 -13.44 -23.37
CA LEU A 52 0.93 -13.14 -24.14
C LEU A 52 1.29 -12.86 -25.61
N PRO A 53 1.59 -13.88 -26.42
CA PRO A 53 2.00 -13.69 -27.81
C PRO A 53 0.90 -13.05 -28.69
N GLU A 54 -0.36 -13.18 -28.29
CA GLU A 54 -1.52 -12.60 -28.97
C GLU A 54 -1.81 -11.13 -28.60
N ALA A 55 -1.11 -10.58 -27.60
CA ALA A 55 -1.31 -9.20 -27.18
C ALA A 55 -0.57 -8.22 -28.10
N ILE A 56 -1.29 -7.21 -28.58
CA ILE A 56 -0.71 -6.06 -29.27
C ILE A 56 -0.22 -5.09 -28.20
N LEU A 57 1.10 -4.95 -28.08
CA LEU A 57 1.77 -4.04 -27.14
C LEU A 57 2.21 -2.76 -27.86
N THR A 58 1.74 -1.61 -27.38
CA THR A 58 2.00 -0.30 -27.99
C THR A 58 2.65 0.63 -26.96
N PRO A 59 3.97 0.89 -27.08
CA PRO A 59 4.64 1.90 -26.27
C PRO A 59 3.97 3.27 -26.39
N LYS A 60 3.84 3.98 -25.28
CA LYS A 60 3.38 5.37 -25.28
C LYS A 60 4.54 6.30 -25.66
N SER A 61 4.27 7.27 -26.52
CA SER A 61 5.31 8.19 -27.02
C SER A 61 5.67 9.29 -26.01
N ASP A 62 4.73 9.62 -25.13
CA ASP A 62 4.84 10.64 -24.09
C ASP A 62 5.33 10.08 -22.74
N ASP A 63 5.45 8.75 -22.64
CA ASP A 63 5.81 8.06 -21.41
C ASP A 63 6.62 6.79 -21.72
N PRO A 64 7.96 6.80 -21.51
CA PRO A 64 8.83 5.68 -21.85
C PRO A 64 8.60 4.45 -20.96
N LEU A 65 7.85 4.56 -19.87
CA LEU A 65 7.55 3.47 -18.94
C LEU A 65 6.07 3.05 -18.99
N ALA A 66 5.31 3.50 -19.99
CA ALA A 66 3.95 3.07 -20.20
C ALA A 66 3.76 2.35 -21.54
N VAL A 67 3.04 1.23 -21.50
CA VAL A 67 2.72 0.42 -22.67
C VAL A 67 1.22 0.11 -22.66
N GLY A 68 0.51 0.56 -23.68
CA GLY A 68 -0.86 0.11 -23.92
C GLY A 68 -0.84 -1.34 -24.39
N PHE A 69 -1.79 -2.15 -23.97
CA PHE A 69 -1.98 -3.49 -24.50
C PHE A 69 -3.41 -3.71 -24.96
N ARG A 70 -3.59 -4.52 -26.00
CA ARG A 70 -4.90 -4.95 -26.51
C ARG A 70 -4.82 -6.42 -26.91
N ARG A 71 -5.76 -7.23 -26.44
CA ARG A 71 -5.93 -8.62 -26.88
C ARG A 71 -6.78 -8.68 -28.16
N GLU A 72 -6.46 -9.62 -29.04
CA GLU A 72 -7.19 -9.78 -30.32
C GLU A 72 -8.65 -10.20 -30.14
N SER A 73 -9.05 -10.75 -28.98
CA SER A 73 -10.43 -11.22 -28.76
C SER A 73 -11.50 -10.12 -28.85
N GLY A 74 -11.10 -8.84 -28.88
CA GLY A 74 -12.01 -7.71 -29.08
C GLY A 74 -12.92 -7.40 -27.89
N ASP A 75 -12.75 -8.12 -26.77
CA ASP A 75 -13.45 -7.83 -25.52
C ASP A 75 -12.93 -6.52 -24.94
N ALA A 76 -13.82 -5.67 -24.44
CA ALA A 76 -13.44 -4.41 -23.78
C ALA A 76 -12.52 -4.63 -22.56
N ASP A 77 -12.59 -5.82 -21.95
CA ASP A 77 -11.71 -6.23 -20.85
C ASP A 77 -10.30 -6.68 -21.34
N GLY A 78 -10.08 -6.70 -22.66
CA GLY A 78 -8.82 -7.07 -23.31
C GLY A 78 -7.88 -5.88 -23.57
N GLU A 79 -8.32 -4.65 -23.29
CA GLU A 79 -7.50 -3.44 -23.41
C GLU A 79 -7.05 -2.94 -22.05
N GLY A 80 -5.82 -2.41 -21.98
CA GLY A 80 -5.32 -1.80 -20.75
C GLY A 80 -3.99 -1.09 -20.90
N LEU A 81 -3.45 -0.65 -19.76
CA LEU A 81 -2.17 0.04 -19.66
C LEU A 81 -1.26 -0.69 -18.68
N MET A 82 -0.08 -1.11 -19.13
CA MET A 82 1.00 -1.54 -18.27
C MET A 82 1.85 -0.32 -17.91
N ASN A 83 1.88 0.03 -16.64
CA ASN A 83 2.72 1.11 -16.11
C ASN A 83 3.91 0.52 -15.36
N PHE A 84 5.11 0.76 -15.88
CA PHE A 84 6.37 0.22 -15.37
C PHE A 84 7.12 1.15 -14.42
N HIS A 85 6.63 2.36 -14.14
CA HIS A 85 7.36 3.35 -13.30
C HIS A 85 7.78 2.78 -11.96
N ARG A 86 6.84 2.08 -11.31
CA ARG A 86 7.03 1.62 -9.95
C ARG A 86 8.06 0.50 -9.86
N ILE A 87 7.98 -0.46 -10.79
CA ILE A 87 8.96 -1.54 -10.85
C ILE A 87 10.32 -1.05 -11.32
N TYR A 88 10.36 -0.08 -12.25
CA TYR A 88 11.59 0.59 -12.64
C TYR A 88 12.25 1.28 -11.44
N ALA A 89 11.51 2.10 -10.68
CA ALA A 89 12.02 2.78 -9.50
C ALA A 89 12.53 1.82 -8.41
N TYR A 90 11.84 0.70 -8.19
CA TYR A 90 12.32 -0.37 -7.31
C TYR A 90 13.65 -0.97 -7.81
N CYS A 91 13.70 -1.32 -9.10
CA CYS A 91 14.89 -1.88 -9.74
C CYS A 91 16.10 -0.95 -9.77
N LEU A 92 15.93 0.37 -9.58
CA LEU A 92 17.06 1.29 -9.44
C LEU A 92 17.88 1.05 -8.17
N ASN A 93 17.29 0.40 -7.16
CA ASN A 93 17.91 0.21 -5.85
C ASN A 93 17.98 -1.26 -5.40
N ALA A 94 17.25 -2.16 -6.08
CA ALA A 94 17.20 -3.59 -5.76
C ALA A 94 18.37 -4.36 -6.39
N SER A 95 18.73 -5.53 -5.86
CA SER A 95 19.73 -6.40 -6.53
C SER A 95 19.22 -6.89 -7.90
N ASP A 96 20.12 -7.37 -8.77
CA ASP A 96 19.71 -7.89 -10.09
C ASP A 96 18.70 -9.05 -9.96
N GLU A 97 18.91 -9.93 -8.98
CA GLU A 97 18.03 -11.06 -8.69
C GLU A 97 16.66 -10.59 -8.18
N ASP A 98 16.64 -9.64 -7.25
CA ASP A 98 15.40 -9.08 -6.70
C ASP A 98 14.60 -8.33 -7.77
N CYS A 99 15.29 -7.54 -8.61
CA CYS A 99 14.67 -6.84 -9.73
C CYS A 99 14.07 -7.82 -10.74
N ASP A 100 14.81 -8.86 -11.14
CA ASP A 100 14.32 -9.86 -12.09
C ASP A 100 13.15 -10.69 -11.51
N GLY A 101 13.19 -10.99 -10.22
CA GLY A 101 12.06 -11.55 -9.47
C GLY A 101 10.82 -10.66 -9.53
N ALA A 102 10.97 -9.37 -9.22
CA ALA A 102 9.89 -8.40 -9.28
C ALA A 102 9.32 -8.25 -10.71
N LYS A 103 10.16 -8.32 -11.75
CA LYS A 103 9.73 -8.25 -13.17
C LYS A 103 8.82 -9.40 -13.53
N ARG A 104 9.22 -10.64 -13.17
CA ARG A 104 8.39 -11.83 -13.38
C ARG A 104 7.08 -11.74 -12.62
N GLU A 105 7.12 -11.37 -11.35
CA GLU A 105 5.92 -11.25 -10.52
C GLU A 105 4.95 -10.23 -11.10
N PHE A 106 5.44 -9.03 -11.43
CA PHE A 106 4.64 -7.98 -12.05
C PHE A 106 3.95 -8.47 -13.32
N LEU A 107 4.70 -9.06 -14.25
CA LEU A 107 4.14 -9.55 -15.50
C LEU A 107 3.14 -10.69 -15.28
N SER A 108 3.41 -11.60 -14.35
CA SER A 108 2.49 -12.68 -14.00
C SER A 108 1.16 -12.17 -13.47
N LYS A 109 1.12 -10.98 -12.85
CA LYS A 109 -0.09 -10.36 -12.31
C LYS A 109 -0.82 -9.55 -13.37
N ILE A 110 -0.12 -8.70 -14.11
CA ILE A 110 -0.74 -7.78 -15.08
C ILE A 110 -1.29 -8.48 -16.34
N THR A 111 -0.76 -9.67 -16.66
CA THR A 111 -1.17 -10.46 -17.83
C THR A 111 -2.33 -11.43 -17.54
N ARG A 112 -2.71 -11.62 -16.28
CA ARG A 112 -3.85 -12.47 -15.93
C ARG A 112 -5.17 -11.78 -16.29
N LYS A 113 -6.13 -12.58 -16.75
CA LYS A 113 -7.51 -12.11 -16.82
C LYS A 113 -8.02 -11.97 -15.39
N LEU A 114 -8.54 -10.80 -15.06
CA LEU A 114 -9.16 -10.58 -13.76
C LEU A 114 -10.41 -11.47 -13.64
N PRO A 115 -10.61 -12.16 -12.51
CA PRO A 115 -11.85 -12.87 -12.26
C PRO A 115 -13.02 -11.87 -12.21
N GLU A 116 -14.23 -12.39 -12.43
CA GLU A 116 -15.43 -11.57 -12.26
C GLU A 116 -15.53 -11.10 -10.81
N ALA A 117 -15.80 -9.81 -10.62
CA ALA A 117 -15.94 -9.22 -9.29
C ALA A 117 -17.12 -9.84 -8.56
N ARG A 118 -16.92 -10.20 -7.28
CA ARG A 118 -17.99 -10.70 -6.41
C ARG A 118 -18.15 -9.80 -5.19
N ALA A 119 -19.31 -9.89 -4.56
CA ALA A 119 -19.63 -9.10 -3.37
C ALA A 119 -18.70 -9.41 -2.17
N GLU A 120 -18.27 -10.66 -2.05
CA GLU A 120 -17.32 -11.14 -1.03
C GLU A 120 -15.90 -10.60 -1.19
N ASP A 121 -15.57 -10.11 -2.38
CA ASP A 121 -14.26 -9.57 -2.73
C ASP A 121 -14.16 -8.06 -2.41
N LEU A 122 -15.25 -7.42 -1.97
CA LEU A 122 -15.22 -5.98 -1.65
C LEU A 122 -14.33 -5.68 -0.43
N ARG A 123 -13.45 -4.70 -0.56
CA ARG A 123 -12.58 -4.19 0.53
C ARG A 123 -12.51 -2.68 0.48
N LEU A 124 -12.19 -2.08 1.62
CA LEU A 124 -11.63 -0.73 1.66
C LEU A 124 -10.11 -0.83 1.83
N MET A 125 -9.37 -0.09 1.03
CA MET A 125 -7.92 0.06 1.13
C MET A 125 -7.53 1.52 1.36
N VAL A 126 -6.42 1.77 2.04
CA VAL A 126 -5.94 3.14 2.29
C VAL A 126 -4.79 3.47 1.33
N ARG A 127 -4.88 4.64 0.71
CA ARG A 127 -3.86 5.19 -0.19
C ARG A 127 -3.70 6.68 0.05
N ASP A 128 -2.59 7.24 -0.40
CA ASP A 128 -2.30 8.66 -0.27
C ASP A 128 -2.85 9.49 -1.44
N GLN A 129 -2.55 10.79 -1.38
CA GLN A 129 -2.89 11.77 -2.38
C GLN A 129 -2.29 11.45 -3.75
N GLN A 130 -1.05 10.93 -3.80
CA GLN A 130 -0.40 10.59 -5.08
C GLN A 130 -1.18 9.51 -5.82
N TYR A 131 -1.67 8.49 -5.10
CA TYR A 131 -2.52 7.47 -5.69
C TYR A 131 -3.86 8.03 -6.17
N LEU A 132 -4.49 8.93 -5.40
CA LEU A 132 -5.71 9.60 -5.83
C LEU A 132 -5.50 10.39 -7.13
N ASP A 133 -4.41 11.14 -7.23
CA ASP A 133 -4.08 11.94 -8.42
C ASP A 133 -3.84 11.05 -9.65
N TYR A 134 -3.21 9.90 -9.45
CA TYR A 134 -3.06 8.86 -10.48
C TYR A 134 -4.43 8.34 -10.97
N VAL A 135 -5.32 7.97 -10.05
CA VAL A 135 -6.68 7.50 -10.40
C VAL A 135 -7.44 8.58 -11.18
N LYS A 136 -7.38 9.84 -10.75
CA LYS A 136 -8.02 10.97 -11.46
C LYS A 136 -7.46 11.18 -12.87
N THR A 137 -6.17 10.95 -13.06
CA THR A 137 -5.55 11.03 -14.39
C THR A 137 -6.08 9.91 -15.29
N LEU A 138 -6.19 8.68 -14.77
CA LEU A 138 -6.81 7.57 -15.51
C LEU A 138 -8.28 7.87 -15.86
N GLU A 139 -9.05 8.43 -14.92
CA GLU A 139 -10.43 8.83 -15.15
C GLU A 139 -10.55 9.86 -16.29
N ALA A 140 -9.69 10.89 -16.25
CA ALA A 140 -9.66 11.92 -17.30
C ALA A 140 -9.27 11.35 -18.67
N GLN A 141 -8.38 10.36 -18.72
CA GLN A 141 -7.94 9.71 -19.95
C GLN A 141 -8.98 8.75 -20.52
N ALA A 142 -9.71 8.02 -19.67
CA ALA A 142 -10.66 7.00 -20.08
C ALA A 142 -11.89 7.58 -20.80
N LYS A 143 -12.20 8.88 -20.63
CA LYS A 143 -13.34 9.57 -21.25
C LYS A 143 -14.64 8.74 -21.18
N THR A 144 -14.88 8.11 -20.03
CA THR A 144 -15.98 7.15 -19.89
C THR A 144 -17.25 7.84 -19.43
N ASP A 145 -18.36 7.57 -20.11
CA ASP A 145 -19.70 7.99 -19.67
C ASP A 145 -20.23 7.13 -18.50
N LYS A 146 -19.47 6.11 -18.08
CA LYS A 146 -19.90 5.09 -17.10
C LYS A 146 -19.73 5.53 -15.64
N GLY A 147 -19.47 6.82 -15.38
CA GLY A 147 -19.22 7.34 -14.03
C GLY A 147 -17.77 7.17 -13.55
N PRO A 148 -17.49 7.37 -12.25
CA PRO A 148 -16.12 7.32 -11.72
C PRO A 148 -15.50 5.93 -11.82
N LEU A 149 -14.18 5.87 -12.04
CA LEU A 149 -13.40 4.63 -12.02
C LEU A 149 -13.15 4.13 -10.60
N ALA A 150 -13.19 5.02 -9.61
CA ALA A 150 -13.06 4.64 -8.20
C ALA A 150 -13.97 5.47 -7.30
N TYR A 151 -14.55 4.81 -6.29
CA TYR A 151 -15.12 5.52 -5.13
C TYR A 151 -14.10 5.62 -4.01
N TYR A 152 -14.00 6.79 -3.40
CA TYR A 152 -13.08 7.07 -2.29
C TYR A 152 -13.66 8.08 -1.30
N GLU A 153 -13.12 8.10 -0.08
CA GLU A 153 -13.46 9.05 0.98
C GLU A 153 -12.19 9.55 1.68
N PRO A 154 -12.09 10.86 2.01
CA PRO A 154 -10.94 11.39 2.71
C PRO A 154 -10.90 10.92 4.16
N LEU A 155 -9.71 10.56 4.63
CA LEU A 155 -9.42 10.24 6.04
C LEU A 155 -8.67 11.38 6.76
N GLY A 156 -8.20 12.38 5.99
CA GLY A 156 -7.37 13.49 6.46
C GLY A 156 -5.89 13.29 6.16
N GLY A 157 -5.10 14.36 6.25
CA GLY A 157 -3.64 14.29 6.12
C GLY A 157 -3.14 13.83 4.73
N GLY A 158 -4.00 13.91 3.70
CA GLY A 158 -3.71 13.36 2.38
C GLY A 158 -3.95 11.86 2.25
N LEU A 159 -4.56 11.20 3.24
CA LEU A 159 -5.00 9.81 3.15
C LEU A 159 -6.46 9.70 2.69
N TYR A 160 -6.73 8.64 1.95
CA TYR A 160 -8.05 8.32 1.42
C TYR A 160 -8.32 6.81 1.56
N ALA A 161 -9.55 6.48 1.93
CA ALA A 161 -10.07 5.13 1.77
C ALA A 161 -10.60 4.97 0.35
N PHE A 162 -10.28 3.85 -0.31
CA PHE A 162 -10.76 3.50 -1.64
C PHE A 162 -11.57 2.22 -1.57
N LEU A 163 -12.69 2.18 -2.29
CA LEU A 163 -13.41 0.94 -2.54
C LEU A 163 -12.62 0.10 -3.54
N ALA A 164 -12.43 -1.18 -3.23
CA ALA A 164 -11.67 -2.11 -4.04
C ALA A 164 -12.36 -3.48 -4.16
N ILE A 165 -12.05 -4.19 -5.24
CA ILE A 165 -12.30 -5.61 -5.44
C ILE A 165 -10.98 -6.33 -5.22
N ASP A 166 -10.90 -7.09 -4.14
CA ASP A 166 -9.80 -7.96 -3.74
C ASP A 166 -10.13 -9.40 -4.13
N SER A 167 -9.77 -9.74 -5.36
CA SER A 167 -9.92 -11.09 -5.88
C SER A 167 -8.65 -11.90 -5.66
N PRO A 168 -8.70 -13.25 -5.71
CA PRO A 168 -7.53 -14.10 -5.50
C PRO A 168 -6.32 -13.78 -6.39
N ASP A 169 -6.55 -13.17 -7.56
CA ASP A 169 -5.50 -12.86 -8.53
C ASP A 169 -5.07 -11.38 -8.54
N ALA A 170 -5.92 -10.47 -8.07
CA ALA A 170 -5.64 -9.04 -8.11
C ALA A 170 -6.55 -8.19 -7.23
N ILE A 171 -6.02 -7.02 -6.89
CA ILE A 171 -6.75 -5.93 -6.24
C ILE A 171 -6.97 -4.82 -7.27
N ALA A 172 -8.21 -4.43 -7.49
CA ALA A 172 -8.60 -3.33 -8.38
C ALA A 172 -9.50 -2.33 -7.65
N VAL A 173 -9.38 -1.04 -7.97
CA VAL A 173 -10.35 -0.04 -7.48
C VAL A 173 -11.74 -0.31 -8.05
N ALA A 174 -12.78 -0.07 -7.25
CA ALA A 174 -14.16 -0.29 -7.62
C ALA A 174 -14.87 1.05 -7.86
N GLY A 175 -15.18 1.31 -9.14
CA GLY A 175 -15.98 2.45 -9.59
C GLY A 175 -17.42 2.08 -9.94
N ALA A 176 -18.11 2.99 -10.62
CA ALA A 176 -19.51 2.83 -10.99
C ALA A 176 -19.77 1.57 -11.83
N GLY A 177 -18.94 1.30 -12.84
CA GLY A 177 -19.09 0.11 -13.69
C GLY A 177 -18.90 -1.22 -12.93
N ALA A 178 -18.06 -1.26 -11.88
CA ALA A 178 -17.92 -2.44 -11.05
C ALA A 178 -19.17 -2.66 -10.18
N LEU A 179 -19.71 -1.58 -9.60
CA LEU A 179 -20.91 -1.65 -8.77
C LEU A 179 -22.17 -1.98 -9.58
N GLU A 180 -22.26 -1.53 -10.83
CA GLU A 180 -23.32 -1.91 -11.75
C GLU A 180 -23.34 -3.43 -11.98
N LYS A 181 -22.17 -4.03 -12.27
CA LYS A 181 -22.02 -5.50 -12.42
C LYS A 181 -22.44 -6.25 -11.15
N LEU A 182 -22.07 -5.72 -9.99
CA LEU A 182 -22.46 -6.27 -8.68
C LEU A 182 -23.92 -5.98 -8.29
N LYS A 183 -24.64 -5.15 -9.05
CA LYS A 183 -26.01 -4.68 -8.74
C LYS A 183 -26.10 -4.03 -7.37
N MET A 184 -25.10 -3.22 -7.01
CA MET A 184 -25.01 -2.52 -5.73
C MET A 184 -25.00 -1.01 -5.91
N THR A 185 -25.54 -0.29 -4.92
CA THR A 185 -25.26 1.15 -4.80
C THR A 185 -23.92 1.37 -4.11
N ARG A 186 -23.37 2.58 -4.25
CA ARG A 186 -22.14 2.99 -3.55
C ARG A 186 -22.24 2.76 -2.05
N GLU A 187 -23.34 3.15 -1.43
CA GLU A 187 -23.54 3.10 0.02
C GLU A 187 -23.55 1.66 0.54
N VAL A 188 -24.26 0.77 -0.17
CA VAL A 188 -24.32 -0.66 0.18
C VAL A 188 -22.95 -1.31 0.01
N ALA A 189 -22.27 -1.06 -1.11
CA ALA A 189 -20.94 -1.60 -1.37
C ALA A 189 -19.90 -1.11 -0.35
N TRP A 190 -19.93 0.18 0.00
CA TRP A 190 -19.03 0.77 1.00
C TRP A 190 -19.24 0.18 2.39
N ALA A 191 -20.48 0.06 2.85
CA ALA A 191 -20.79 -0.52 4.15
C ALA A 191 -20.42 -2.01 4.23
N LEU A 192 -20.60 -2.76 3.12
CA LEU A 192 -20.18 -4.14 2.99
C LEU A 192 -18.65 -4.27 3.05
N ALA A 193 -17.95 -3.49 2.23
CA ALA A 193 -16.49 -3.44 2.18
C ALA A 193 -15.88 -3.09 3.54
N LEU A 194 -16.40 -2.07 4.23
CA LEU A 194 -15.95 -1.68 5.57
C LEU A 194 -16.06 -2.83 6.57
N ARG A 195 -17.18 -3.56 6.55
CA ARG A 195 -17.40 -4.70 7.44
C ARG A 195 -16.44 -5.85 7.13
N GLN A 196 -16.26 -6.17 5.85
CA GLN A 196 -15.37 -7.24 5.41
C GLN A 196 -13.90 -6.93 5.70
N THR A 197 -13.46 -5.70 5.43
CA THR A 197 -12.11 -5.25 5.78
C THR A 197 -11.89 -5.31 7.29
N ARG A 198 -12.80 -4.77 8.12
CA ARG A 198 -12.66 -4.87 9.59
C ARG A 198 -12.57 -6.31 10.10
N ALA A 199 -13.27 -7.25 9.46
CA ALA A 199 -13.30 -8.64 9.90
C ALA A 199 -11.96 -9.39 9.70
N ILE A 200 -11.08 -8.89 8.84
CA ILE A 200 -9.76 -9.48 8.58
C ILE A 200 -8.61 -8.72 9.25
N LEU A 201 -8.88 -7.53 9.78
CA LEU A 201 -7.87 -6.69 10.42
C LEU A 201 -7.64 -7.10 11.89
N PRO A 202 -6.43 -6.89 12.41
CA PRO A 202 -6.15 -7.10 13.82
C PRO A 202 -6.85 -6.03 14.68
N ASP A 203 -7.01 -6.34 15.97
CA ASP A 203 -7.56 -5.37 16.91
C ASP A 203 -6.65 -4.14 17.06
N LEU A 204 -7.28 -2.96 17.14
CA LEU A 204 -6.60 -1.71 17.44
C LEU A 204 -6.05 -1.70 18.88
N PRO A 205 -4.95 -0.97 19.15
CA PRO A 205 -4.39 -0.93 20.48
C PRO A 205 -5.31 -0.12 21.40
N LYS A 206 -5.29 -0.40 22.71
CA LYS A 206 -5.97 0.49 23.65
C LYS A 206 -5.07 1.68 23.94
N GLY A 207 -5.63 2.90 23.99
CA GLY A 207 -4.83 4.12 24.18
C GLY A 207 -3.94 4.10 25.44
N GLY A 208 -4.44 3.56 26.56
CA GLY A 208 -3.64 3.43 27.79
C GLY A 208 -2.52 2.38 27.74
N GLU A 209 -2.54 1.46 26.78
CA GLU A 209 -1.46 0.46 26.58
C GLU A 209 -0.26 1.08 25.86
N LEU A 210 -0.49 2.10 25.02
CA LEU A 210 0.55 2.79 24.24
C LEU A 210 1.55 3.57 25.11
N ALA A 211 1.17 3.93 26.35
CA ALA A 211 2.08 4.52 27.32
C ALA A 211 3.17 3.54 27.81
N LYS A 212 2.95 2.23 27.62
CA LYS A 212 3.88 1.17 28.05
C LYS A 212 4.72 0.64 26.90
N ALA A 213 4.12 0.50 25.72
CA ALA A 213 4.77 -0.03 24.54
C ALA A 213 4.07 0.46 23.27
N ALA A 214 4.87 0.72 22.22
CA ALA A 214 4.34 0.92 20.88
C ALA A 214 3.72 -0.38 20.33
N ALA A 215 2.77 -0.25 19.41
CA ALA A 215 2.19 -1.36 18.69
C ALA A 215 2.74 -1.39 17.25
N ALA A 216 3.24 -2.55 16.83
CA ALA A 216 3.65 -2.81 15.45
C ALA A 216 2.75 -3.89 14.88
N TYR A 217 2.08 -3.58 13.77
CA TYR A 217 1.29 -4.52 13.00
C TYR A 217 2.09 -4.90 11.77
N GLN A 218 2.25 -6.20 11.54
CA GLN A 218 3.06 -6.74 10.46
C GLN A 218 2.45 -8.02 9.88
N ASP A 219 2.93 -8.43 8.71
CA ASP A 219 2.68 -9.74 8.10
C ASP A 219 1.21 -10.03 7.75
N GLN A 220 0.39 -8.97 7.58
CA GLN A 220 -1.00 -9.06 7.13
C GLN A 220 -1.25 -8.04 6.02
N GLU A 221 -2.07 -8.39 5.04
CA GLU A 221 -2.49 -7.41 4.02
C GLU A 221 -3.49 -6.40 4.60
N TYR A 222 -3.62 -5.25 3.93
CA TYR A 222 -4.55 -4.19 4.31
C TYR A 222 -4.30 -3.51 5.65
N LEU A 223 -3.16 -3.66 6.31
CA LEU A 223 -2.92 -3.08 7.64
C LEU A 223 -3.13 -1.56 7.70
N ALA A 224 -2.80 -0.81 6.64
CA ALA A 224 -3.10 0.62 6.57
C ALA A 224 -4.61 0.94 6.65
N SER A 225 -5.48 -0.03 6.36
CA SER A 225 -6.93 0.08 6.50
C SER A 225 -7.40 0.11 7.96
N LEU A 226 -6.52 -0.18 8.92
CA LEU A 226 -6.76 0.15 10.34
C LEU A 226 -7.11 1.63 10.51
N LEU A 227 -6.57 2.53 9.68
CA LEU A 227 -6.79 3.98 9.77
C LEU A 227 -8.20 4.43 9.35
N ILE A 228 -9.04 3.53 8.81
CA ILE A 228 -10.41 3.84 8.36
C ILE A 228 -11.37 4.01 9.55
N ASP A 229 -11.09 3.36 10.68
CA ASP A 229 -11.98 3.39 11.85
C ASP A 229 -11.80 4.67 12.69
N LEU A 230 -12.17 5.82 12.10
CA LEU A 230 -11.96 7.14 12.70
C LEU A 230 -12.58 7.26 14.10
N ALA A 231 -13.76 6.66 14.32
CA ALA A 231 -14.43 6.67 15.62
C ALA A 231 -13.70 5.83 16.68
N ALA A 232 -13.04 4.73 16.30
CA ALA A 232 -12.19 3.98 17.21
C ALA A 232 -10.90 4.76 17.52
N TRP A 233 -10.28 5.36 16.50
CA TRP A 233 -9.08 6.17 16.66
C TRP A 233 -9.29 7.43 17.49
N GLU A 234 -10.45 8.06 17.42
CA GLU A 234 -10.81 9.17 18.29
C GLU A 234 -10.73 8.78 19.77
N LYS A 235 -11.30 7.63 20.15
CA LYS A 235 -11.24 7.10 21.51
C LYS A 235 -9.80 6.78 21.94
N ILE A 236 -9.02 6.21 21.04
CA ILE A 236 -7.60 5.90 21.29
C ILE A 236 -6.82 7.19 21.50
N ALA A 237 -7.01 8.20 20.65
CA ALA A 237 -6.33 9.49 20.73
C ALA A 237 -6.65 10.24 22.03
N ILE A 238 -7.92 10.24 22.46
CA ILE A 238 -8.33 10.82 23.75
C ILE A 238 -7.59 10.17 24.92
N ALA A 239 -7.44 8.85 24.89
CA ALA A 239 -6.79 8.10 25.97
C ALA A 239 -5.24 8.15 25.91
N ALA A 240 -4.67 8.18 24.70
CA ALA A 240 -3.24 8.17 24.44
C ALA A 240 -2.60 9.56 24.59
N GLY A 241 -3.38 10.63 24.38
CA GLY A 241 -2.92 12.01 24.42
C GLY A 241 -2.41 12.53 23.07
N PRO A 242 -1.94 13.79 23.02
CA PRO A 242 -1.56 14.46 21.77
C PRO A 242 -0.37 13.78 21.09
N ASP A 243 0.50 13.10 21.84
CA ASP A 243 1.72 12.49 21.33
C ASP A 243 1.47 11.17 20.57
N LEU A 244 0.22 10.72 20.45
CA LEU A 244 -0.15 9.62 19.55
C LEU A 244 0.33 9.90 18.13
N PHE A 245 1.01 8.92 17.53
CA PHE A 245 1.30 8.93 16.11
C PHE A 245 1.03 7.56 15.48
N VAL A 246 0.80 7.58 14.17
CA VAL A 246 0.69 6.39 13.32
C VAL A 246 1.55 6.56 12.07
N THR A 247 2.18 5.48 11.61
CA THR A 247 2.78 5.40 10.28
C THR A 247 2.13 4.27 9.49
N ALA A 248 1.97 4.47 8.18
CA ALA A 248 1.43 3.48 7.26
C ALA A 248 2.31 3.48 6.00
N VAL A 249 3.51 2.93 6.13
CA VAL A 249 4.52 2.91 5.06
C VAL A 249 4.15 1.91 3.96
N SER A 250 3.49 0.80 4.30
CA SER A 250 3.06 -0.22 3.34
C SER A 250 1.71 -0.83 3.73
N ASP A 251 1.13 -1.63 2.83
CA ASP A 251 -0.09 -2.40 3.10
C ASP A 251 0.09 -3.48 4.18
N GLN A 252 1.34 -3.76 4.57
CA GLN A 252 1.70 -4.84 5.48
C GLN A 252 2.47 -4.37 6.71
N PHE A 253 2.58 -3.06 6.91
CA PHE A 253 3.22 -2.52 8.11
C PHE A 253 2.57 -1.22 8.56
N VAL A 254 2.07 -1.24 9.80
CA VAL A 254 1.58 -0.06 10.51
C VAL A 254 2.23 0.00 11.88
N PHE A 255 2.78 1.17 12.21
CA PHE A 255 3.39 1.42 13.52
C PHE A 255 2.64 2.50 14.26
N VAL A 256 2.34 2.25 15.53
CA VAL A 256 1.53 3.12 16.40
C VAL A 256 2.29 3.33 17.69
N GLY A 257 2.46 4.58 18.11
CA GLY A 257 3.19 4.85 19.34
C GLY A 257 2.91 6.24 19.90
N LEU A 258 3.66 6.57 20.94
CA LEU A 258 3.70 7.92 21.51
C LEU A 258 5.08 8.51 21.23
N LEU A 259 5.10 9.68 20.61
CA LEU A 259 6.32 10.44 20.36
C LEU A 259 5.96 11.92 20.38
N PRO A 260 6.45 12.71 21.35
CA PRO A 260 6.22 14.15 21.38
C PRO A 260 6.84 14.86 20.18
N ASP A 261 6.34 16.06 19.88
CA ASP A 261 6.96 16.93 18.88
C ASP A 261 8.38 17.34 19.32
N GLY A 262 9.30 17.42 18.36
CA GLY A 262 10.70 17.79 18.60
C GLY A 262 11.69 16.99 17.74
N PRO A 263 13.01 17.14 17.99
CA PRO A 263 14.06 16.59 17.12
C PRO A 263 13.95 15.07 16.88
N ASN A 264 13.51 14.31 17.88
CA ASN A 264 13.34 12.85 17.75
C ASN A 264 12.23 12.49 16.75
N LEU A 265 11.14 13.28 16.69
CA LEU A 265 10.08 13.08 15.71
C LEU A 265 10.56 13.44 14.30
N ASP A 266 11.34 14.51 14.18
CA ASP A 266 11.91 14.95 12.89
C ASP A 266 12.87 13.89 12.31
N ASP A 267 13.70 13.30 13.18
CA ASP A 267 14.61 12.21 12.80
C ASP A 267 13.83 10.94 12.44
N PHE A 268 12.82 10.60 13.22
CA PHE A 268 11.96 9.46 12.91
C PHE A 268 11.21 9.66 11.59
N ALA A 269 10.76 10.88 11.27
CA ALA A 269 10.13 11.19 9.99
C ALA A 269 11.07 10.95 8.80
N LYS A 270 12.38 11.16 8.95
CA LYS A 270 13.36 10.80 7.92
C LYS A 270 13.39 9.28 7.71
N THR A 271 13.45 8.52 8.80
CA THR A 271 13.41 7.04 8.73
C THR A 271 12.16 6.53 8.04
N VAL A 272 10.98 7.09 8.35
CA VAL A 272 9.70 6.72 7.69
C VAL A 272 9.74 7.00 6.19
N ARG A 273 10.29 8.15 5.77
CA ARG A 273 10.45 8.47 4.34
C ARG A 273 11.40 7.50 3.65
N ASP A 274 12.51 7.16 4.27
CA ASP A 274 13.50 6.27 3.67
C ASP A 274 13.01 4.82 3.62
N ASP A 275 12.28 4.37 4.64
CA ASP A 275 11.60 3.07 4.62
C ASP A 275 10.57 3.02 3.50
N CYS A 276 9.68 4.01 3.39
CA CYS A 276 8.72 4.12 2.28
C CYS A 276 9.40 4.03 0.90
N LYS A 277 10.54 4.70 0.68
CA LYS A 277 11.29 4.59 -0.60
C LYS A 277 11.81 3.17 -0.87
N ALA A 278 12.15 2.42 0.18
CA ALA A 278 12.62 1.05 0.06
C ALA A 278 11.47 0.05 -0.17
N GLN A 279 10.23 0.42 0.16
CA GLN A 279 9.08 -0.45 -0.05
C GLN A 279 8.70 -0.54 -1.54
N GLN A 280 8.36 -1.76 -1.98
CA GLN A 280 7.77 -1.92 -3.31
C GLN A 280 6.44 -1.17 -3.39
N ARG A 281 5.50 -1.37 -2.45
CA ARG A 281 4.18 -0.70 -2.35
C ARG A 281 4.26 0.31 -1.19
N CYS A 282 4.81 1.51 -1.40
CA CYS A 282 4.63 2.55 -0.39
C CYS A 282 3.18 3.08 -0.41
N ILE A 283 2.60 3.24 0.78
CA ILE A 283 1.30 3.93 0.95
C ILE A 283 1.51 5.40 1.26
N SER A 284 2.30 5.72 2.29
CA SER A 284 2.59 7.11 2.63
C SER A 284 3.96 7.27 3.27
N PRO A 285 4.71 8.33 2.90
CA PRO A 285 5.99 8.67 3.52
C PRO A 285 5.86 9.51 4.81
N HIS A 286 4.65 9.64 5.35
CA HIS A 286 4.35 10.57 6.45
C HIS A 286 4.07 9.86 7.79
N ILE A 287 4.28 10.62 8.86
CA ILE A 287 3.77 10.33 10.20
C ILE A 287 2.44 11.06 10.36
N PHE A 288 1.47 10.43 11.00
CA PHE A 288 0.13 10.99 11.20
C PHE A 288 -0.20 11.18 12.67
N ARG A 289 -0.82 12.32 12.98
CA ARG A 289 -1.51 12.59 14.24
C ARG A 289 -3.01 12.43 14.04
N PHE A 290 -3.73 11.98 15.05
CA PHE A 290 -5.19 12.04 15.04
C PHE A 290 -5.65 13.32 15.73
N ARG A 291 -6.39 14.19 15.03
CA ARG A 291 -6.88 15.49 15.51
C ARG A 291 -8.27 15.75 14.95
N ASP A 292 -9.17 16.26 15.79
CA ASP A 292 -10.50 16.72 15.37
C ASP A 292 -11.23 15.73 14.45
N GLY A 293 -11.19 14.43 14.81
CA GLY A 293 -11.87 13.36 14.08
C GLY A 293 -11.19 12.88 12.79
N HIS A 294 -9.98 13.36 12.45
CA HIS A 294 -9.28 13.00 11.21
C HIS A 294 -7.76 12.87 11.40
N TRP A 295 -7.10 12.29 10.40
CA TRP A 295 -5.64 12.22 10.36
C TRP A 295 -5.03 13.54 9.88
N VAL A 296 -3.90 13.93 10.46
CA VAL A 296 -3.12 15.10 10.07
C VAL A 296 -1.67 14.66 9.91
N ALA A 297 -1.09 14.89 8.73
CA ALA A 297 0.31 14.60 8.48
C ALA A 297 1.20 15.57 9.29
N VAL A 298 2.19 15.02 9.98
CA VAL A 298 3.30 15.79 10.59
C VAL A 298 4.17 16.32 9.46
N ARG A 299 4.53 17.60 9.52
CA ARG A 299 5.35 18.29 8.53
C ARG A 299 6.83 18.12 8.82
#